data_AF-A0A2K8T2X6-F1
#
_entry.id   AF-A0A2K8T2X6-F1
#
_cell.length_a   1.000
_cell.length_b   1.000
_cell.length_c   1.000
_cell.angle_alpha   90.00
_cell.angle_beta   90.00
_cell.angle_gamma   90.00
#
_symmetry.space_group_name_H-M   'P 1'
#
loop_
_entity.id
_entity.type
_entity.pdbx_description
1 polymer ?
#
loop_
_entity_poly.entity_id
_entity_poly.type
_entity_poly.pdbx_seq_one_letter_code
_entity_poly.pdbx_strand_id
1 'polypeptide(L)'
;MHTDLPAVLEKLRQSPKIKDAFLDNLLTREEWVSILGFHRTTLWRWEEDIINKIPPLKTSYYESERGLRSNYLDPYQRFLSAVIFLLKDESIKKGVKNNSQVIQFLKFNFMHLRRKNFEQWQENQ
;
A
#
# COMPACT_ATOMS: atom_id res chain seq x y z
N MET A 1 9.53 -13.84 -14.23
CA MET A 1 10.07 -12.71 -13.45
C MET A 1 9.34 -12.64 -12.13
N HIS A 2 10.06 -12.93 -11.05
CA HIS A 2 9.58 -12.78 -9.67
C HIS A 2 9.53 -11.29 -9.38
N THR A 3 8.36 -10.75 -9.03
CA THR A 3 8.30 -9.36 -8.54
C THR A 3 9.01 -9.37 -7.18
N ASP A 4 10.07 -8.60 -7.06
CA ASP A 4 10.89 -8.52 -5.84
C ASP A 4 10.63 -7.18 -5.13
N LEU A 5 10.66 -7.18 -3.80
CA LEU A 5 10.33 -6.02 -2.98
C LEU A 5 11.21 -4.80 -3.28
N PRO A 6 12.54 -4.90 -3.41
CA PRO A 6 13.38 -3.77 -3.77
C PRO A 6 12.95 -3.10 -5.09
N ALA A 7 12.54 -3.89 -6.08
CA ALA A 7 12.07 -3.34 -7.36
C ALA A 7 10.73 -2.59 -7.22
N VAL A 8 9.84 -3.04 -6.32
CA VAL A 8 8.60 -2.33 -6.00
C VAL A 8 8.90 -1.02 -5.28
N LEU A 9 9.78 -1.05 -4.26
CA LEU A 9 10.17 0.14 -3.51
C LEU A 9 10.86 1.18 -4.40
N GLU A 10 11.71 0.73 -5.32
CA GLU A 10 12.38 1.62 -6.27
C GLU A 10 11.37 2.29 -7.24
N LYS A 11 10.38 1.55 -7.73
CA LYS A 11 9.28 2.12 -8.53
C LYS A 11 8.48 3.17 -7.75
N LEU A 12 8.27 2.97 -6.45
CA LEU A 12 7.59 3.96 -5.61
C LEU A 12 8.42 5.25 -5.48
N ARG A 13 9.73 5.14 -5.26
CA ARG A 13 10.65 6.29 -5.19
C ARG A 13 10.67 7.11 -6.48
N GLN A 14 10.71 6.41 -7.61
CA GLN A 14 10.83 7.04 -8.92
C GLN A 14 9.47 7.56 -9.45
N SER A 15 8.34 7.21 -8.81
CA SER A 15 7.02 7.61 -9.27
C SER A 15 6.75 9.07 -8.91
N PRO A 16 6.70 10.00 -9.90
CA PRO A 16 6.41 11.41 -9.63
C PRO A 16 5.00 11.62 -9.09
N LYS A 17 4.10 10.64 -9.26
CA LYS A 17 2.73 10.67 -8.73
C LYS A 17 2.62 10.31 -7.25
N ILE A 18 3.61 9.59 -6.71
CA ILE A 18 3.52 8.94 -5.40
C ILE A 18 4.64 9.42 -4.45
N LYS A 19 5.72 10.00 -5.00
CA LYS A 19 6.90 10.44 -4.25
C LYS A 19 6.57 11.32 -3.03
N ASP A 20 5.69 12.30 -3.20
CA ASP A 20 5.33 13.23 -2.11
C ASP A 20 4.15 12.74 -1.27
N ALA A 21 3.53 11.62 -1.65
CA ALA A 21 2.33 11.13 -0.99
C ALA A 21 2.61 10.33 0.30
N PHE A 22 3.87 10.17 0.66
CA PHE A 22 4.29 9.57 1.93
C PHE A 22 4.83 10.59 2.92
N LEU A 23 4.79 11.89 2.59
CA LEU A 23 5.10 12.96 3.54
C LEU A 23 4.12 12.93 4.72
N ASP A 24 4.47 13.58 5.83
CA ASP A 24 3.64 13.64 7.03
C ASP A 24 2.41 14.56 6.85
N ASN A 25 1.49 14.12 5.99
CA ASN A 25 0.20 14.73 5.72
C ASN A 25 -0.89 13.67 5.74
N LEU A 26 -2.12 14.08 6.04
CA LEU A 26 -3.28 13.21 5.89
C LEU A 26 -3.91 13.48 4.54
N LEU A 27 -4.14 12.42 3.76
CA LEU A 27 -5.02 12.49 2.59
C LEU A 27 -6.31 11.77 2.91
N THR A 28 -7.42 12.32 2.44
CA THR A 28 -8.67 11.56 2.41
C THR A 28 -8.50 10.33 1.51
N ARG A 29 -9.29 9.29 1.79
CA ARG A 29 -9.37 8.12 0.92
C ARG A 29 -9.67 8.53 -0.54
N GLU A 30 -10.55 9.50 -0.74
CA GLU A 30 -10.95 9.98 -2.07
C GLU A 30 -9.80 10.67 -2.81
N GLU A 31 -9.08 11.59 -2.15
CA GLU A 31 -7.88 12.23 -2.72
C GLU A 31 -6.82 11.20 -3.09
N TRP A 32 -6.59 10.23 -2.20
CA TRP A 32 -5.58 9.21 -2.43
C TRP A 32 -5.91 8.29 -3.60
N VAL A 33 -7.16 7.84 -3.67
CA VAL A 33 -7.66 7.05 -4.79
C VAL A 33 -7.58 7.84 -6.10
N SER A 34 -7.87 9.15 -6.07
CA SER A 34 -7.76 10.03 -7.24
C SER A 34 -6.31 10.13 -7.74
N ILE A 35 -5.33 10.25 -6.84
CA ILE A 35 -3.90 10.28 -7.18
C ILE A 35 -3.45 8.98 -7.87
N LEU A 36 -3.88 7.83 -7.36
CA LEU A 36 -3.56 6.53 -7.93
C LEU A 36 -4.39 6.19 -9.19
N GLY A 37 -5.44 6.96 -9.48
CA GLY A 37 -6.25 6.84 -10.69
C GLY A 37 -7.18 5.63 -10.70
N PHE A 38 -7.73 5.22 -9.55
CA PHE A 38 -8.73 4.14 -9.47
C PHE A 38 -10.04 4.61 -8.84
N HIS A 39 -11.04 3.73 -8.74
CA HIS A 39 -12.35 4.08 -8.15
C HIS A 39 -12.36 3.95 -6.62
N ARG A 40 -13.10 4.80 -5.89
CA ARG A 40 -13.10 4.85 -4.41
C ARG A 40 -13.31 3.49 -3.73
N THR A 41 -14.17 2.66 -4.31
CA THR A 41 -14.49 1.32 -3.78
C THR A 41 -13.34 0.33 -3.89
N THR A 42 -12.35 0.59 -4.74
CA THR A 42 -11.20 -0.29 -4.95
C THR A 42 -10.31 -0.34 -3.72
N LEU A 43 -10.08 0.80 -3.05
CA LEU A 43 -9.30 0.83 -1.82
C LEU A 43 -9.98 0.00 -0.72
N TRP A 44 -11.29 0.23 -0.52
CA TRP A 44 -12.08 -0.55 0.44
C TRP A 44 -12.03 -2.05 0.15
N ARG A 45 -12.15 -2.45 -1.13
CA ARG A 45 -11.99 -3.86 -1.53
C ARG A 45 -10.59 -4.39 -1.22
N TRP A 46 -9.54 -3.59 -1.35
CA TRP A 46 -8.18 -4.04 -1.00
C TRP A 46 -7.98 -4.17 0.51
N GLU A 47 -8.53 -3.24 1.30
CA GLU A 47 -8.57 -3.33 2.76
C GLU A 47 -9.23 -4.66 3.18
N GLU A 48 -10.42 -4.95 2.64
CA GLU A 48 -11.18 -6.17 2.94
C GLU A 48 -10.56 -7.46 2.38
N ASP A 49 -10.16 -7.47 1.11
CA ASP A 49 -9.78 -8.70 0.43
C ASP A 49 -8.29 -9.03 0.48
N ILE A 50 -7.45 -8.09 0.89
CA ILE A 50 -5.99 -8.26 0.89
C ILE A 50 -5.43 -8.01 2.28
N ILE A 51 -5.60 -6.78 2.82
CA ILE A 51 -4.97 -6.36 4.08
C ILE A 51 -5.54 -7.19 5.24
N ASN A 52 -6.86 -7.29 5.34
CA ASN A 52 -7.53 -8.05 6.40
C ASN A 52 -7.19 -9.55 6.39
N LYS A 53 -6.71 -10.10 5.26
CA LYS A 53 -6.30 -11.51 5.14
C LYS A 53 -4.86 -11.79 5.60
N ILE A 54 -4.13 -10.76 6.02
CA ILE A 54 -2.75 -10.86 6.50
C ILE A 54 -2.68 -10.23 7.90
N PRO A 55 -2.94 -11.00 8.97
CA PRO A 55 -3.05 -10.48 10.33
C PRO A 55 -1.93 -9.52 10.77
N PRO A 56 -0.63 -9.79 10.55
CA PRO A 56 0.42 -8.87 10.99
C PRO A 56 0.43 -7.53 10.21
N LEU A 57 0.03 -7.55 8.93
CA LEU A 57 -0.11 -6.32 8.15
C LEU A 57 -1.38 -5.56 8.55
N LYS A 58 -2.49 -6.26 8.79
CA LYS A 58 -3.72 -5.67 9.32
C LYS A 58 -3.42 -4.89 10.61
N THR A 59 -2.74 -5.53 11.57
CA THR A 59 -2.37 -4.86 12.82
C THR A 59 -1.56 -3.59 12.57
N SER A 60 -0.53 -3.65 11.72
CA SER A 60 0.30 -2.47 11.40
C SER A 60 -0.50 -1.36 10.69
N TYR A 61 -1.44 -1.75 9.83
CA TYR A 61 -2.24 -0.83 9.00
C TYR A 61 -3.23 -0.02 9.83
N TYR A 62 -3.83 -0.64 10.85
CA TYR A 62 -4.79 -0.03 11.76
C TYR A 62 -4.18 0.38 13.11
N GLU A 63 -2.86 0.30 13.26
CA GLU A 63 -2.18 0.64 14.52
C GLU A 63 -2.35 2.11 14.93
N SER A 64 -2.51 3.01 13.95
CA SER A 64 -2.75 4.44 14.18
C SER A 64 -4.20 4.77 14.59
N GLU A 65 -5.10 3.78 14.73
CA GLU A 65 -6.51 3.97 15.10
C GLU A 65 -6.77 4.44 16.54
N ARG A 66 -5.79 5.08 17.21
CA ARG A 66 -6.11 6.03 18.27
C ARG A 66 -6.46 7.40 17.65
N GLY A 67 -7.63 7.47 16.99
CA GLY A 67 -8.33 8.75 16.76
C GLY A 67 -8.35 9.35 15.35
N LEU A 68 -7.81 8.69 14.32
CA LEU A 68 -7.94 9.16 12.93
C LEU A 68 -9.33 8.83 12.38
N ARG A 69 -10.12 9.88 12.11
CA ARG A 69 -11.45 9.79 11.47
C ARG A 69 -11.40 8.83 10.28
N SER A 70 -12.38 7.94 10.16
CA SER A 70 -12.51 6.88 9.12
C SER A 70 -12.38 7.33 7.66
N ASN A 71 -12.13 8.61 7.38
CA ASN A 71 -12.06 9.18 6.05
C ASN A 71 -10.64 9.48 5.60
N TYR A 72 -9.66 9.51 6.52
CA TYR A 72 -8.26 9.84 6.20
C TYR A 72 -7.37 8.61 6.23
N LEU A 73 -6.27 8.70 5.47
CA LEU A 73 -5.18 7.74 5.42
C LEU A 73 -3.89 8.39 5.89
N ASP A 74 -3.19 7.71 6.78
CA ASP A 74 -1.86 8.11 7.21
C ASP A 74 -0.78 7.73 6.15
N PRO A 75 0.48 8.17 6.31
CA PRO A 75 1.56 7.83 5.39
C PRO A 75 1.75 6.33 5.15
N TYR A 76 1.65 5.50 6.21
CA TYR A 76 1.84 4.06 6.10
C TYR A 76 0.69 3.38 5.34
N GLN A 77 -0.54 3.82 5.58
CA GLN A 77 -1.72 3.29 4.90
C GLN A 77 -1.68 3.61 3.39
N ARG A 78 -1.22 4.81 3.04
CA ARG A 78 -0.95 5.21 1.65
C ARG A 78 0.18 4.39 1.04
N PHE A 79 1.27 4.19 1.77
CA PHE A 79 2.38 3.33 1.34
C PHE A 79 1.91 1.91 1.00
N LEU A 80 1.19 1.25 1.90
CA LEU A 80 0.77 -0.13 1.67
C LEU A 80 -0.21 -0.24 0.49
N SER A 81 -1.11 0.72 0.34
CA SER A 81 -2.03 0.75 -0.81
C SER A 81 -1.33 1.06 -2.14
N ALA A 82 -0.26 1.88 -2.14
CA ALA A 82 0.59 2.08 -3.32
C ALA A 82 1.34 0.78 -3.72
N VAL A 83 1.85 0.03 -2.74
CA VAL A 83 2.46 -1.30 -2.97
C VAL A 83 1.44 -2.23 -3.64
N ILE A 84 0.23 -2.31 -3.10
CA ILE A 84 -0.86 -3.12 -3.67
C ILE A 84 -1.19 -2.67 -5.09
N PHE A 85 -1.27 -1.36 -5.33
CA PHE A 85 -1.53 -0.79 -6.66
C PHE A 85 -0.50 -1.26 -7.69
N LEU A 86 0.80 -1.14 -7.40
CA LEU A 86 1.86 -1.56 -8.32
C LEU A 86 1.82 -3.06 -8.61
N LEU A 87 1.57 -3.88 -7.59
CA LEU A 87 1.44 -5.33 -7.76
C LEU A 87 0.21 -5.69 -8.60
N LYS A 88 -0.92 -4.98 -8.40
CA LYS A 88 -2.16 -5.20 -9.17
C LYS A 88 -2.02 -4.75 -10.62
N ASP A 89 -1.39 -3.60 -10.90
CA ASP A 89 -1.11 -3.15 -12.27
C ASP A 89 -0.28 -4.18 -13.03
N GLU A 90 0.75 -4.73 -12.38
CA GLU A 90 1.56 -5.81 -12.95
C GLU A 90 0.74 -7.09 -13.18
N SER A 91 -0.08 -7.52 -12.23
CA SER A 91 -0.96 -8.68 -12.40
C SER A 91 -1.97 -8.49 -13.54
N ILE A 92 -2.58 -7.31 -13.66
CA ILE A 92 -3.53 -6.97 -14.74
C ILE A 92 -2.83 -7.03 -16.09
N LYS A 93 -1.64 -6.44 -16.23
CA LYS A 93 -0.83 -6.50 -17.46
C LYS A 93 -0.45 -7.93 -17.85
N LYS A 94 -0.30 -8.82 -16.87
CA LYS A 94 -0.04 -10.25 -17.07
C LYS A 94 -1.32 -11.09 -17.24
N GLY A 95 -2.50 -10.47 -17.29
CA GLY A 95 -3.79 -11.16 -17.42
C GLY A 95 -4.29 -11.88 -16.17
N VAL A 96 -3.63 -11.69 -15.01
CA VAL A 96 -3.99 -12.33 -13.75
C VAL A 96 -4.87 -11.38 -12.93
N LYS A 97 -6.13 -11.75 -12.70
CA LYS A 97 -7.11 -10.88 -12.00
C LYS A 97 -7.21 -11.12 -10.49
N ASN A 98 -6.69 -12.24 -9.98
CA ASN A 98 -6.89 -12.66 -8.59
C ASN A 98 -5.89 -11.98 -7.61
N ASN A 99 -6.38 -11.66 -6.41
CA ASN A 99 -5.59 -11.11 -5.30
C ASN A 99 -4.59 -12.11 -4.71
N SER A 100 -4.69 -13.41 -5.01
CA SER A 100 -3.81 -14.44 -4.42
C SER A 100 -2.31 -14.15 -4.57
N GLN A 101 -1.86 -13.66 -5.73
CA GLN A 101 -0.45 -13.33 -5.94
C GLN A 101 0.00 -12.14 -5.10
N VAL A 102 -0.84 -11.10 -5.00
CA VAL A 102 -0.58 -9.93 -4.16
C VAL A 102 -0.51 -10.34 -2.70
N ILE A 103 -1.47 -11.14 -2.24
CA ILE A 103 -1.51 -11.66 -0.87
C ILE A 103 -0.26 -12.50 -0.58
N GLN A 104 0.13 -13.38 -1.49
CA GLN A 104 1.32 -14.21 -1.32
C GLN A 104 2.60 -13.37 -1.24
N PHE A 105 2.74 -12.38 -2.13
CA PHE A 105 3.86 -11.45 -2.10
C PHE A 105 3.93 -10.68 -0.78
N LEU A 106 2.79 -10.13 -0.32
CA LEU A 106 2.71 -9.38 0.93
C LEU A 106 2.99 -10.27 2.14
N LYS A 107 2.53 -11.53 2.14
CA LYS A 107 2.82 -12.51 3.19
C LYS A 107 4.30 -12.84 3.25
N PHE A 108 4.95 -13.05 2.10
CA PHE A 108 6.37 -13.34 2.03
C PHE A 108 7.23 -12.17 2.53
N ASN A 109 6.83 -10.95 2.16
CA ASN A 109 7.58 -9.72 2.45
C ASN A 109 7.12 -8.98 3.71
N PHE A 110 6.18 -9.55 4.49
CA PHE A 110 5.49 -8.80 5.55
C PHE A 110 6.44 -8.20 6.58
N MET A 111 7.57 -8.86 6.87
CA MET A 111 8.54 -8.38 7.83
C MET A 111 9.12 -7.03 7.40
N HIS A 112 9.40 -6.85 6.11
CA HIS A 112 9.95 -5.62 5.57
C HIS A 112 8.89 -4.53 5.34
N LEU A 113 7.62 -4.92 5.23
CA LEU A 113 6.50 -4.03 4.98
C LEU A 113 5.79 -3.52 6.25
N ARG A 114 6.30 -3.82 7.46
CA ARG A 114 5.72 -3.33 8.72
C ARG A 114 5.86 -1.81 8.84
N ARG A 115 4.97 -1.18 9.60
CA ARG A 115 4.97 0.26 9.88
C ARG A 115 6.34 0.78 10.32
N LYS A 116 6.94 0.17 11.35
CA LYS A 116 8.28 0.52 11.83
C LYS A 116 9.35 0.59 10.72
N ASN A 117 9.30 -0.36 9.78
CA ASN A 117 10.29 -0.41 8.69
C ASN A 117 9.99 0.61 7.60
N PHE A 118 8.72 0.91 7.36
CA PHE A 118 8.32 2.02 6.51
C PHE A 118 8.78 3.37 7.11
N GLU A 119 8.58 3.60 8.40
CA GLU A 119 8.99 4.83 9.08
C GLU A 119 10.52 5.03 8.97
N GLN A 120 11.30 3.98 9.21
CA GLN A 120 12.75 4.00 8.96
C GLN A 120 13.09 4.24 7.49
N TRP A 121 12.35 3.63 6.55
CA TRP A 121 12.59 3.82 5.12
C TRP A 121 12.27 5.26 4.67
N GLN A 122 11.29 5.91 5.28
CA GLN A 122 10.88 7.29 5.02
C GLN A 122 11.94 8.28 5.51
N GLU A 123 12.53 8.06 6.68
CA GLU A 123 13.62 8.90 7.23
C GLU A 123 14.90 8.87 6.37
N ASN A 124 15.10 7.81 5.59
CA ASN A 124 16.26 7.60 4.74
C ASN A 124 16.01 7.98 3.25
N GLN A 125 14.92 8.67 2.94
CA GLN A 125 14.63 9.25 1.62
C GLN A 125 15.29 10.61 1.45
#